data_AF-A0A818IEQ1-F1
#
_entry.id   AF-A0A818IEQ1-F1
#
_cell.length_a   1.000
_cell.length_b   1.000
_cell.length_c   1.000
_cell.angle_alpha   90.00
_cell.angle_beta   90.00
_cell.angle_gamma   90.00
#
_symmetry.space_group_name_H-M   'P 1'
#
loop_
_entity.id
_entity.type
_entity.pdbx_description
1 polymer ?
#
loop_
_entity_poly.entity_id
_entity_poly.type
_entity_poly.pdbx_seq_one_letter_code
_entity_poly.pdbx_strand_id
1 'polypeptide(L)'
;MIITTANAQKEVLTNVSNILYNNRSINSIWSEDVLYWATNKDYFYQLSNNIFYRKKFKSYGIMTKYNIKLDILFSLFYEILFRPVDKIQQHILQYKLKQKNSHIICAQIRTGKNPTIPDDKVLPGRRNISESIFSFIDSNNSNINSQIFLTTDNEQVYYEARQRYGSRLLYVSGEITHLDRSLNVHQKVCREQDKLLTDFHLLGEICDMSIISNSGFGFWGNLRRFKPFEQLFVFCAGRIYKIESMWHLYKMREQNKHGELC
;
A
#
# COMPACT_ATOMS: atom_id res chain seq x y z
N MET A 1 0.02 -20.16 6.15
CA MET A 1 -0.08 -20.46 7.58
C MET A 1 0.43 -19.24 8.33
N ILE A 2 -0.48 -18.42 8.85
CA ILE A 2 -0.14 -17.22 9.62
C ILE A 2 -0.30 -17.62 11.08
N ILE A 3 0.82 -17.71 11.81
CA ILE A 3 0.80 -17.82 13.26
C ILE A 3 1.13 -16.43 13.79
N THR A 4 0.10 -15.71 14.22
CA THR A 4 0.25 -14.50 15.01
C THR A 4 0.50 -14.90 16.47
N THR A 5 1.72 -14.75 16.94
CA THR A 5 1.93 -14.60 18.38
C THR A 5 2.05 -13.11 18.66
N ALA A 6 1.06 -12.55 19.36
CA ALA A 6 1.09 -11.19 19.92
C ALA A 6 2.24 -10.99 20.94
N ASN A 7 3.01 -12.06 21.21
CA ASN A 7 4.19 -12.09 22.07
C ASN A 7 5.46 -12.45 21.26
N ALA A 8 5.71 -11.77 20.14
CA ALA A 8 7.10 -11.62 19.70
C ALA A 8 7.83 -10.89 20.85
N GLN A 9 8.55 -11.66 21.68
CA GLN A 9 9.23 -11.17 22.88
C GLN A 9 9.99 -9.88 22.54
N LYS A 10 9.91 -8.88 23.41
CA LYS A 10 10.60 -7.58 23.29
C LYS A 10 12.08 -7.74 22.85
N GLU A 11 12.70 -8.84 23.25
CA GLU A 11 14.03 -9.29 22.86
C GLU A 11 14.19 -9.57 21.37
N VAL A 12 13.24 -10.28 20.72
CA VAL A 12 13.24 -10.49 19.26
C VAL A 12 13.24 -9.16 18.53
N LEU A 13 12.32 -8.24 18.87
CA LEU A 13 12.25 -6.91 18.22
C LEU A 13 13.51 -6.05 18.46
N THR A 14 14.12 -6.19 19.64
CA THR A 14 15.40 -5.54 19.97
C THR A 14 16.54 -6.15 19.13
N ASN A 15 16.56 -7.47 18.96
CA ASN A 15 17.56 -8.18 18.16
C ASN A 15 17.41 -7.93 16.65
N VAL A 16 16.19 -7.85 16.12
CA VAL A 16 15.92 -7.37 14.76
C VAL A 16 16.53 -5.99 14.56
N SER A 17 16.25 -5.06 15.48
CA SER A 17 16.78 -3.71 15.42
C SER A 17 18.31 -3.72 15.50
N ASN A 18 18.91 -4.57 16.34
CA ASN A 18 20.37 -4.72 16.42
C ASN A 18 20.99 -5.25 15.12
N ILE A 19 20.36 -6.20 14.41
CA ILE A 19 20.83 -6.64 13.09
C ILE A 19 20.78 -5.49 12.10
N LEU A 20 19.64 -4.81 12.05
CA LEU A 20 19.32 -3.84 11.02
C LEU A 20 20.08 -2.53 11.18
N TYR A 21 20.35 -2.10 12.42
CA TYR A 21 20.97 -0.80 12.71
C TYR A 21 22.46 -0.90 13.10
N ASN A 22 22.94 -2.03 13.63
CA ASN A 22 24.33 -2.15 14.11
C ASN A 22 25.26 -2.89 13.13
N ASN A 23 24.91 -2.96 11.85
CA ASN A 23 25.73 -3.60 10.81
C ASN A 23 26.15 -5.04 11.20
N ARG A 24 25.24 -5.86 11.75
CA ARG A 24 25.50 -7.27 12.06
C ARG A 24 24.79 -8.19 11.07
N SER A 25 25.30 -9.41 10.90
CA SER A 25 24.61 -10.44 10.10
C SER A 25 23.58 -11.18 10.95
N ILE A 26 22.57 -11.78 10.32
CA ILE A 26 21.57 -12.63 11.00
C ILE A 26 22.29 -13.77 11.74
N ASN A 27 23.22 -14.45 11.06
CA ASN A 27 23.98 -15.58 11.61
C ASN A 27 24.90 -15.20 12.78
N SER A 28 25.22 -13.91 12.95
CA SER A 28 26.02 -13.45 14.10
C SER A 28 25.18 -13.13 15.35
N ILE A 29 23.86 -13.17 15.23
CA ILE A 29 22.92 -12.90 16.33
C ILE A 29 22.08 -14.13 16.64
N TRP A 30 21.71 -14.90 15.61
CA TRP A 30 21.02 -16.17 15.74
C TRP A 30 21.89 -17.27 15.14
N SER A 31 22.38 -18.16 15.99
CA SER A 31 23.12 -19.36 15.59
C SER A 31 22.20 -20.55 15.30
N GLU A 32 20.89 -20.40 15.57
CA GLU A 32 19.89 -21.43 15.38
C GLU A 32 19.63 -21.70 13.90
N ASP A 33 19.43 -22.97 13.55
CA ASP A 33 19.09 -23.39 12.18
C ASP A 33 17.67 -22.95 11.76
N VAL A 34 16.78 -22.72 12.73
CA VAL A 34 15.38 -22.35 12.51
C VAL A 34 15.06 -21.06 13.24
N LEU A 35 14.62 -20.05 12.47
CA LEU A 35 14.17 -18.76 12.98
C LEU A 35 12.65 -18.61 12.81
N TYR A 36 11.95 -18.35 13.91
CA TYR A 36 10.55 -17.95 13.88
C TYR A 36 10.45 -16.43 13.89
N TRP A 37 9.64 -15.87 12.99
CA TRP A 37 9.54 -14.43 12.81
C TRP A 37 8.10 -13.97 12.60
N ALA A 38 7.68 -12.97 13.37
CA ALA A 38 6.42 -12.28 13.19
C ALA A 38 6.70 -10.77 13.11
N THR A 39 6.27 -10.13 12.02
CA THR A 39 6.38 -8.68 11.88
C THR A 39 5.24 -8.11 11.03
N ASN A 40 4.94 -6.85 11.27
CA ASN A 40 4.13 -6.00 10.42
C ASN A 40 4.94 -4.82 9.83
N LYS A 41 6.28 -4.89 9.94
CA LYS A 41 7.20 -3.86 9.43
C LYS A 41 7.90 -4.37 8.17
N ASP A 42 8.09 -3.44 7.23
CA ASP A 42 9.07 -3.58 6.17
C ASP A 42 10.45 -3.18 6.72
N TYR A 43 11.44 -4.05 6.52
CA TYR A 43 12.82 -3.87 6.96
C TYR A 43 13.79 -3.71 5.79
N PHE A 44 13.28 -3.59 4.56
CA PHE A 44 14.14 -3.56 3.38
C PHE A 44 15.11 -2.39 3.41
N TYR A 45 14.65 -1.19 3.75
CA TYR A 45 15.50 0.00 3.84
C TYR A 45 16.69 -0.25 4.77
N GLN A 46 16.42 -0.78 5.95
CA GLN A 46 17.45 -1.06 6.95
C GLN A 46 18.40 -2.17 6.49
N LEU A 47 17.88 -3.25 5.90
CA LEU A 47 18.71 -4.30 5.29
C LEU A 47 19.61 -3.72 4.19
N SER A 48 19.12 -2.79 3.38
CA SER A 48 19.90 -2.18 2.29
C SER A 48 21.04 -1.28 2.79
N ASN A 49 20.90 -0.73 4.00
CA ASN A 49 21.92 0.10 4.65
C ASN A 49 22.93 -0.72 5.46
N ASN A 50 22.55 -1.93 5.89
CA ASN A 50 23.45 -2.83 6.59
C ASN A 50 24.59 -3.31 5.67
N ILE A 51 25.85 -3.15 6.11
CA ILE A 51 27.04 -3.43 5.29
C ILE A 51 27.12 -4.86 4.74
N PHE A 52 26.64 -5.85 5.48
CA PHE A 52 26.70 -7.26 5.07
C PHE A 52 25.70 -7.56 3.96
N TYR A 53 24.46 -7.08 4.09
CA TYR A 53 23.42 -7.30 3.08
C TYR A 53 23.59 -6.38 1.89
N ARG A 54 24.07 -5.16 2.08
CA ARG A 54 24.38 -4.23 0.97
C ARG A 54 25.36 -4.84 -0.03
N LYS A 55 26.39 -5.56 0.44
CA LYS A 55 27.32 -6.27 -0.44
C LYS A 55 26.61 -7.35 -1.27
N LYS A 56 25.75 -8.16 -0.63
CA LYS A 56 24.95 -9.19 -1.31
C LYS A 56 23.95 -8.60 -2.31
N PHE A 57 23.25 -7.53 -1.94
CA PHE A 57 22.33 -6.84 -2.84
C PHE A 57 23.05 -6.26 -4.05
N LYS A 58 24.27 -5.73 -3.89
CA LYS A 58 25.09 -5.33 -5.04
C LYS A 58 25.48 -6.52 -5.92
N SER A 59 25.92 -7.64 -5.34
CA SER A 59 26.30 -8.83 -6.12
C SER A 59 25.12 -9.45 -6.87
N TYR A 60 23.91 -9.34 -6.33
CA TYR A 60 22.68 -9.81 -6.99
C TYR A 60 22.09 -8.81 -7.99
N GLY A 61 22.73 -7.64 -8.20
CA GLY A 61 22.21 -6.60 -9.08
C GLY A 61 20.94 -5.89 -8.56
N ILE A 62 20.58 -6.10 -7.29
CA ILE A 62 19.45 -5.49 -6.59
C ILE A 62 19.75 -4.01 -6.27
N MET A 63 20.99 -3.71 -5.94
CA MET A 63 21.48 -2.35 -5.71
C MET A 63 22.56 -1.99 -6.71
N THR A 64 22.40 -0.85 -7.37
CA THR A 64 23.48 -0.21 -8.13
C THR A 64 24.24 0.78 -7.23
N LYS A 65 25.31 1.39 -7.76
CA LYS A 65 26.06 2.44 -7.05
C LYS A 65 25.17 3.64 -6.65
N TYR A 66 24.08 3.88 -7.40
CA TYR A 66 23.26 5.09 -7.27
C TYR A 66 21.79 4.82 -6.92
N ASN A 67 21.24 3.64 -7.18
CA ASN A 67 19.82 3.35 -6.94
C ASN A 67 19.58 1.91 -6.49
N ILE A 68 18.57 1.74 -5.64
CA ILE A 68 18.01 0.45 -5.26
C ILE A 68 16.89 0.14 -6.26
N LYS A 69 16.95 -1.01 -6.95
CA LYS A 69 15.85 -1.49 -7.83
C LYS A 69 14.73 -2.15 -7.03
N LEU A 70 14.48 -1.68 -5.81
CA LEU A 70 13.56 -2.30 -4.86
C LEU A 70 12.14 -2.26 -5.39
N ASP A 71 11.76 -1.18 -6.02
CA ASP A 71 10.48 -1.02 -6.69
C ASP A 71 10.23 -2.15 -7.69
N ILE A 72 11.19 -2.43 -8.59
CA ILE A 72 11.09 -3.52 -9.56
C ILE A 72 11.06 -4.90 -8.87
N LEU A 73 11.91 -5.09 -7.86
CA LEU A 73 12.01 -6.37 -7.16
C LEU A 73 10.78 -6.65 -6.30
N PHE A 74 10.19 -5.63 -5.70
CA PHE A 74 8.95 -5.77 -4.95
C PHE A 74 7.86 -6.27 -5.88
N SER A 75 7.65 -5.64 -7.04
CA SER A 75 6.68 -6.11 -8.03
C SER A 75 6.97 -7.55 -8.42
N LEU A 76 8.22 -7.87 -8.76
CA LEU A 76 8.60 -9.22 -9.17
C LEU A 76 8.34 -10.27 -8.09
N PHE A 77 8.82 -10.04 -6.87
CA PHE A 77 8.62 -10.97 -5.76
C PHE A 77 7.14 -11.08 -5.39
N TYR A 78 6.39 -9.98 -5.46
CA TYR A 78 4.98 -10.01 -5.19
C TYR A 78 4.23 -10.91 -6.19
N GLU A 79 4.46 -10.74 -7.49
CA GLU A 79 3.80 -11.54 -8.53
C GLU A 79 4.20 -13.03 -8.50
N ILE A 80 5.38 -13.36 -7.95
CA ILE A 80 5.80 -14.74 -7.72
C ILE A 80 5.13 -15.34 -6.48
N LEU A 81 5.13 -14.62 -5.36
CA LEU A 81 4.75 -15.14 -4.05
C LEU A 81 3.24 -15.03 -3.77
N PHE A 82 2.58 -14.00 -4.30
CA PHE A 82 1.22 -13.62 -3.94
C PHE A 82 0.28 -13.64 -5.15
N ARG A 83 0.17 -14.81 -5.79
CA ARG A 83 -0.82 -15.00 -6.85
C ARG A 83 -2.22 -15.11 -6.25
N PRO A 84 -3.17 -14.26 -6.66
CA PRO A 84 -4.54 -14.34 -6.17
C PRO A 84 -5.18 -15.65 -6.64
N VAL A 85 -6.13 -16.17 -5.86
CA VAL A 85 -6.93 -17.35 -6.23
C VAL A 85 -7.86 -17.04 -7.40
N ASP A 86 -8.29 -18.07 -8.13
CA ASP A 86 -9.08 -17.95 -9.37
C ASP A 86 -10.28 -17.02 -9.25
N LYS A 87 -11.01 -17.08 -8.13
CA LYS A 87 -12.16 -16.21 -7.87
C LYS A 87 -11.78 -14.72 -7.94
N ILE A 88 -10.68 -14.35 -7.27
CA ILE A 88 -10.18 -12.97 -7.24
C ILE A 88 -9.62 -12.59 -8.62
N GLN A 89 -8.90 -13.50 -9.28
CA GLN A 89 -8.41 -13.28 -10.66
C GLN A 89 -9.55 -13.01 -11.64
N GLN A 90 -10.65 -13.76 -11.56
CA GLN A 90 -11.83 -13.56 -12.40
C GLN A 90 -12.47 -12.20 -12.14
N HIS A 91 -12.60 -11.79 -10.88
CA HIS A 91 -13.09 -10.45 -10.54
C HIS A 91 -12.19 -9.36 -11.13
N ILE A 92 -10.87 -9.45 -10.94
CA ILE A 92 -9.91 -8.50 -11.52
C ILE A 92 -10.05 -8.45 -13.04
N LEU A 93 -10.15 -9.59 -13.71
CA LEU A 93 -10.31 -9.68 -15.15
C LEU A 93 -11.58 -8.98 -15.64
N GLN A 94 -12.71 -9.10 -14.92
CA GLN A 94 -13.95 -8.41 -15.28
C GLN A 94 -13.78 -6.89 -15.28
N TYR A 95 -13.05 -6.31 -14.32
CA TYR A 95 -12.73 -4.89 -14.32
C TYR A 95 -11.80 -4.53 -15.49
N LYS A 96 -10.73 -5.30 -15.71
CA LYS A 96 -9.78 -5.08 -16.82
C LYS A 96 -10.47 -5.11 -18.19
N LEU A 97 -11.40 -6.04 -18.40
CA LEU A 97 -12.14 -6.15 -19.66
C LEU A 97 -13.12 -4.99 -19.88
N LYS A 98 -13.83 -4.56 -18.83
CA LYS A 98 -14.76 -3.42 -18.91
C LYS A 98 -14.05 -2.12 -19.29
N GLN A 99 -12.79 -1.96 -18.86
CA GLN A 99 -12.04 -0.72 -19.04
C GLN A 99 -10.98 -0.76 -20.13
N LYS A 100 -11.03 -1.77 -21.00
CA LYS A 100 -10.14 -1.86 -22.15
C LYS A 100 -10.34 -0.59 -23.00
N ASN A 101 -9.34 0.29 -23.01
CA ASN A 101 -9.29 1.60 -23.69
C ASN A 101 -9.81 2.83 -22.90
N SER A 102 -10.06 2.73 -21.59
CA SER A 102 -10.33 3.91 -20.76
C SER A 102 -9.08 4.35 -20.02
N HIS A 103 -8.88 5.67 -19.88
CA HIS A 103 -7.89 6.19 -18.94
C HIS A 103 -8.44 6.09 -17.51
N ILE A 104 -7.67 5.48 -16.61
CA ILE A 104 -8.13 5.18 -15.25
C ILE A 104 -7.27 5.92 -14.23
N ILE A 105 -7.95 6.75 -13.43
CA ILE A 105 -7.38 7.44 -12.28
C ILE A 105 -7.79 6.67 -11.02
N CYS A 106 -6.82 6.18 -10.29
CA CYS A 106 -7.04 5.44 -9.05
C CYS A 106 -6.88 6.33 -7.83
N ALA A 107 -7.94 6.50 -7.06
CA ALA A 107 -7.95 7.18 -5.78
C ALA A 107 -7.97 6.15 -4.63
N GLN A 108 -6.91 6.11 -3.83
CA GLN A 108 -6.87 5.31 -2.60
C GLN A 108 -6.98 6.25 -1.38
N ILE A 109 -8.12 6.20 -0.68
CA ILE A 109 -8.43 7.16 0.39
C ILE A 109 -8.56 6.44 1.73
N ARG A 110 -7.52 6.52 2.57
CA ARG A 110 -7.56 6.09 3.97
C ARG A 110 -7.76 7.29 4.89
N THR A 111 -8.90 7.35 5.56
CA THR A 111 -9.29 8.46 6.44
C THR A 111 -8.81 8.32 7.88
N GLY A 112 -8.62 7.09 8.39
CA GLY A 112 -8.39 6.88 9.81
C GLY A 112 -9.69 6.48 10.51
N LYS A 113 -9.84 6.92 11.76
CA LYS A 113 -11.08 6.80 12.52
C LYS A 113 -12.22 7.50 11.79
N ASN A 114 -13.29 6.77 11.51
CA ASN A 114 -14.48 7.27 10.82
C ASN A 114 -15.73 6.47 11.24
N PRO A 115 -16.97 6.87 10.87
CA PRO A 115 -18.17 6.14 11.27
C PRO A 115 -18.22 4.67 10.83
N THR A 116 -17.62 4.32 9.68
CA THR A 116 -17.51 2.94 9.20
C THR A 116 -16.48 2.13 10.01
N ILE A 117 -15.34 2.75 10.37
CA ILE A 117 -14.28 2.13 11.17
C ILE A 117 -14.02 2.96 12.45
N PRO A 118 -14.90 2.87 13.46
CA PRO A 118 -14.88 3.77 14.63
C PRO A 118 -13.70 3.52 15.58
N ASP A 119 -13.15 2.31 15.59
CA ASP A 119 -12.08 1.92 16.51
C ASP A 119 -10.68 2.28 15.98
N ASP A 120 -10.59 2.92 14.82
CA ASP A 120 -9.30 3.25 14.22
C ASP A 120 -8.58 4.41 14.89
N LYS A 121 -7.33 4.62 14.48
CA LYS A 121 -6.54 5.77 14.91
C LYS A 121 -7.05 7.03 14.23
N VAL A 122 -7.17 8.11 15.00
CA VAL A 122 -7.38 9.45 14.46
C VAL A 122 -6.12 9.86 13.69
N LEU A 123 -6.30 10.38 12.47
CA LEU A 123 -5.20 10.82 11.60
C LEU A 123 -5.43 12.31 11.26
N PRO A 124 -4.99 13.25 12.11
CA PRO A 124 -5.33 14.67 11.99
C PRO A 124 -4.95 15.29 10.65
N GLY A 125 -3.80 14.89 10.08
CA GLY A 125 -3.32 15.36 8.77
C GLY A 125 -4.16 14.90 7.57
N ARG A 126 -5.28 14.21 7.80
CA ARG A 126 -6.20 13.69 6.75
C ARG A 126 -7.59 14.30 6.80
N ARG A 127 -7.77 15.38 7.55
CA ARG A 127 -8.98 16.21 7.43
C ARG A 127 -9.15 16.61 5.96
N ASN A 128 -10.35 16.45 5.42
CA ASN A 128 -10.72 16.80 4.04
C ASN A 128 -9.91 16.09 2.94
N ILE A 129 -9.36 14.90 3.22
CA ILE A 129 -8.58 14.14 2.23
C ILE A 129 -9.39 13.82 0.97
N SER A 130 -10.68 13.47 1.11
CA SER A 130 -11.55 13.16 -0.03
C SER A 130 -11.70 14.37 -0.95
N GLU A 131 -12.11 15.50 -0.40
CA GLU A 131 -12.28 16.74 -1.17
C GLU A 131 -10.98 17.20 -1.82
N SER A 132 -9.85 17.11 -1.11
CA SER A 132 -8.55 17.50 -1.68
C SER A 132 -8.17 16.64 -2.89
N ILE A 133 -8.41 15.33 -2.80
CA ILE A 133 -8.14 14.39 -3.90
C ILE A 133 -9.12 14.61 -5.05
N PHE A 134 -10.42 14.76 -4.77
CA PHE A 134 -11.42 14.97 -5.80
C PHE A 134 -11.22 16.30 -6.53
N SER A 135 -10.97 17.39 -5.79
CA SER A 135 -10.63 18.69 -6.37
C SER A 135 -9.38 18.62 -7.27
N PHE A 136 -8.35 17.87 -6.86
CA PHE A 136 -7.17 17.68 -7.70
C PHE A 136 -7.48 16.91 -8.99
N ILE A 137 -8.27 15.84 -8.92
CA ILE A 137 -8.72 15.09 -10.09
C ILE A 137 -9.49 16.01 -11.04
N ASP A 138 -10.42 16.80 -10.51
CA ASP A 138 -11.33 17.64 -11.29
C ASP A 138 -10.65 18.86 -11.91
N SER A 139 -9.62 19.40 -11.23
CA SER A 139 -8.89 20.57 -11.70
C SER A 139 -8.14 20.35 -13.02
N ASN A 140 -7.93 19.10 -13.42
CA ASN A 140 -7.20 18.78 -14.64
C ASN A 140 -8.16 18.35 -15.77
N ASN A 141 -8.30 19.21 -16.78
CA ASN A 141 -9.18 18.98 -17.92
C ASN A 141 -8.89 17.68 -18.69
N SER A 142 -7.64 17.16 -18.66
CA SER A 142 -7.33 15.86 -19.29
C SER A 142 -8.10 14.70 -18.64
N ASN A 143 -8.64 14.90 -17.44
CA ASN A 143 -9.27 13.86 -16.64
C ASN A 143 -10.78 13.76 -16.87
N ILE A 144 -11.39 14.65 -17.68
CA ILE A 144 -12.86 14.75 -17.79
C ILE A 144 -13.53 13.47 -18.29
N ASN A 145 -12.85 12.71 -19.15
CA ASN A 145 -13.33 11.44 -19.69
C ASN A 145 -12.73 10.22 -18.97
N SER A 146 -11.93 10.44 -17.94
CA SER A 146 -11.28 9.36 -17.20
C SER A 146 -12.27 8.67 -16.27
N GLN A 147 -12.13 7.36 -16.13
CA GLN A 147 -12.82 6.60 -15.10
C GLN A 147 -12.05 6.71 -13.79
N ILE A 148 -12.79 6.72 -12.68
CA ILE A 148 -12.24 6.91 -11.35
C ILE A 148 -12.37 5.61 -10.59
N PHE A 149 -11.27 4.90 -10.37
CA PHE A 149 -11.26 3.74 -9.48
C PHE A 149 -11.05 4.20 -8.04
N LEU A 150 -12.02 3.90 -7.16
CA LEU A 150 -11.96 4.27 -5.76
C LEU A 150 -11.80 3.05 -4.86
N THR A 151 -10.88 3.15 -3.91
CA THR A 151 -10.84 2.28 -2.74
C THR A 151 -10.67 3.13 -1.48
N THR A 152 -11.50 2.86 -0.46
CA THR A 152 -11.57 3.67 0.76
C THR A 152 -11.98 2.84 1.97
N ASP A 153 -11.65 3.35 3.15
CA ASP A 153 -12.02 2.83 4.46
C ASP A 153 -13.25 3.52 5.07
N ASN A 154 -13.95 4.35 4.30
CA ASN A 154 -15.05 5.19 4.78
C ASN A 154 -16.19 5.22 3.77
N GLU A 155 -17.37 4.74 4.15
CA GLU A 155 -18.54 4.70 3.27
C GLU A 155 -18.99 6.09 2.81
N GLN A 156 -18.81 7.11 3.65
CA GLN A 156 -19.15 8.49 3.29
C GLN A 156 -18.35 8.97 2.07
N VAL A 157 -17.06 8.61 2.00
CA VAL A 157 -16.19 8.94 0.86
C VAL A 157 -16.66 8.23 -0.42
N TYR A 158 -17.15 7.00 -0.30
CA TYR A 158 -17.76 6.30 -1.44
C TYR A 158 -19.04 7.01 -1.93
N TYR A 159 -19.93 7.44 -1.03
CA TYR A 159 -21.14 8.15 -1.41
C TYR A 159 -20.84 9.49 -2.08
N GLU A 160 -19.88 10.26 -1.54
CA GLU A 160 -19.38 11.50 -2.16
C GLU A 160 -18.86 11.25 -3.58
N ALA A 161 -18.00 10.25 -3.76
CA ALA A 161 -17.48 9.90 -5.08
C ALA A 161 -18.56 9.43 -6.05
N ARG A 162 -19.55 8.67 -5.55
CA ARG A 162 -20.66 8.19 -6.37
C ARG A 162 -21.53 9.33 -6.87
N GLN A 163 -21.83 10.30 -6.00
CA GLN A 163 -22.55 11.51 -6.38
C GLN A 163 -21.76 12.35 -7.38
N ARG A 164 -20.44 12.48 -7.18
CA ARG A 164 -19.56 13.33 -7.99
C ARG A 164 -19.25 12.75 -9.37
N TYR A 165 -18.98 11.44 -9.46
CA TYR A 165 -18.49 10.81 -10.68
C TYR A 165 -19.52 9.93 -11.39
N GLY A 166 -20.62 9.56 -10.73
CA GLY A 166 -21.72 8.81 -11.33
C GLY A 166 -21.24 7.53 -12.03
N SER A 167 -21.53 7.42 -13.33
CA SER A 167 -21.14 6.27 -14.16
C SER A 167 -19.63 6.13 -14.40
N ARG A 168 -18.84 7.18 -14.13
CA ARG A 168 -17.37 7.13 -14.24
C ARG A 168 -16.72 6.47 -13.03
N LEU A 169 -17.45 6.27 -11.93
CA LEU A 169 -16.92 5.64 -10.72
C LEU A 169 -16.82 4.12 -10.90
N LEU A 170 -15.62 3.59 -10.72
CA LEU A 170 -15.35 2.17 -10.58
C LEU A 170 -15.12 1.86 -9.11
N TYR A 171 -15.92 0.94 -8.59
CA TYR A 171 -15.86 0.53 -7.19
C TYR A 171 -16.05 -0.99 -7.10
N VAL A 172 -15.25 -1.66 -6.26
CA VAL A 172 -15.47 -3.07 -5.93
C VAL A 172 -16.55 -3.15 -4.87
N SER A 173 -17.67 -3.77 -5.22
CA SER A 173 -18.77 -3.97 -4.29
C SER A 173 -18.37 -4.90 -3.14
N GLY A 174 -18.88 -4.59 -1.95
CA GLY A 174 -18.64 -5.34 -0.73
C GLY A 174 -18.51 -4.42 0.48
N GLU A 175 -18.53 -5.02 1.67
CA GLU A 175 -18.40 -4.30 2.94
C GLU A 175 -16.99 -3.71 3.10
N ILE A 176 -16.91 -2.50 3.64
CA ILE A 176 -15.65 -1.86 4.00
C ILE A 176 -15.29 -2.31 5.41
N THR A 177 -14.23 -3.12 5.56
CA THR A 177 -13.79 -3.63 6.87
C THR A 177 -12.27 -3.56 7.04
N HIS A 178 -11.82 -3.76 8.29
CA HIS A 178 -10.41 -3.91 8.62
C HIS A 178 -10.14 -5.36 9.00
N LEU A 179 -9.40 -6.11 8.17
CA LEU A 179 -9.19 -7.55 8.36
C LEU A 179 -8.61 -7.90 9.74
N ASP A 180 -7.67 -7.09 10.23
CA ASP A 180 -7.03 -7.33 11.52
C ASP A 180 -7.97 -7.15 12.73
N ARG A 181 -9.23 -6.74 12.51
CA ARG A 181 -10.19 -6.39 13.57
C ARG A 181 -11.54 -7.10 13.42
N SER A 182 -11.70 -7.96 12.42
CA SER A 182 -12.95 -8.71 12.24
C SER A 182 -13.02 -9.82 13.27
N LEU A 183 -13.90 -9.66 14.27
CA LEU A 183 -14.07 -10.60 15.40
C LEU A 183 -14.75 -11.92 15.00
N ASN A 184 -15.38 -12.00 13.81
CA ASN A 184 -16.21 -13.14 13.39
C ASN A 184 -15.55 -13.95 12.27
N VAL A 185 -14.74 -14.93 12.67
CA VAL A 185 -13.68 -15.58 11.88
C VAL A 185 -14.16 -16.46 10.70
N HIS A 186 -15.42 -16.90 10.64
CA HIS A 186 -15.71 -18.13 9.86
C HIS A 186 -16.21 -17.96 8.40
N GLN A 187 -16.95 -16.88 8.05
CA GLN A 187 -17.41 -16.67 6.66
C GLN A 187 -17.39 -15.20 6.22
N LYS A 188 -17.64 -14.27 7.15
CA LYS A 188 -17.58 -12.84 6.89
C LYS A 188 -16.17 -12.41 6.46
N VAL A 189 -15.15 -12.92 7.18
CA VAL A 189 -13.73 -12.66 6.90
C VAL A 189 -13.32 -13.03 5.48
N CYS A 190 -13.76 -14.17 4.93
CA CYS A 190 -13.36 -14.56 3.57
C CYS A 190 -13.90 -13.59 2.51
N ARG A 191 -15.16 -13.14 2.63
CA ARG A 191 -15.75 -12.19 1.67
C ARG A 191 -15.12 -10.79 1.78
N GLU A 192 -14.84 -10.36 3.00
CA GLU A 192 -14.13 -9.10 3.27
C GLU A 192 -12.70 -9.13 2.70
N GLN A 193 -12.02 -10.27 2.83
CA GLN A 193 -10.70 -10.49 2.23
C GLN A 193 -10.75 -10.42 0.71
N ASP A 194 -11.75 -11.04 0.08
CA ASP A 194 -11.89 -11.02 -1.38
C ASP A 194 -11.99 -9.58 -1.91
N LYS A 195 -12.81 -8.73 -1.29
CA LYS A 195 -12.93 -7.31 -1.67
C LYS A 195 -11.58 -6.60 -1.49
N LEU A 196 -10.97 -6.73 -0.31
CA LEU A 196 -9.73 -6.01 -0.01
C LEU A 196 -8.59 -6.41 -0.97
N LEU A 197 -8.46 -7.71 -1.24
CA LEU A 197 -7.46 -8.23 -2.17
C LEU A 197 -7.77 -7.77 -3.60
N THR A 198 -9.04 -7.78 -4.02
CA THR A 198 -9.43 -7.26 -5.34
C THR A 198 -9.07 -5.77 -5.46
N ASP A 199 -9.40 -4.95 -4.47
CA ASP A 199 -9.03 -3.52 -4.44
C ASP A 199 -7.51 -3.33 -4.55
N PHE A 200 -6.76 -4.10 -3.76
CA PHE A 200 -5.29 -4.06 -3.75
C PHE A 200 -4.69 -4.42 -5.10
N HIS A 201 -5.30 -5.39 -5.79
CA HIS A 201 -4.89 -5.81 -7.12
C HIS A 201 -5.21 -4.80 -8.21
N LEU A 202 -6.40 -4.22 -8.19
CA LEU A 202 -6.78 -3.21 -9.16
C LEU A 202 -5.87 -1.98 -9.06
N LEU A 203 -5.49 -1.55 -7.84
CA LEU A 203 -4.50 -0.48 -7.66
C LEU A 203 -3.17 -0.71 -8.39
N GLY A 204 -2.71 -1.97 -8.47
CA GLY A 204 -1.46 -2.33 -9.12
C GLY A 204 -1.58 -2.56 -10.64
N GLU A 205 -2.78 -2.86 -11.12
CA GLU A 205 -2.96 -3.46 -12.46
C GLU A 205 -3.71 -2.59 -13.46
N ILE A 206 -4.58 -1.67 -13.02
CA ILE A 206 -5.43 -0.89 -13.95
C ILE A 206 -5.12 0.61 -13.96
N CYS A 207 -4.29 1.11 -13.05
CA CYS A 207 -4.11 2.54 -12.85
C CYS A 207 -3.10 3.17 -13.81
N ASP A 208 -3.58 4.10 -14.63
CA ASP A 208 -2.71 4.98 -15.43
C ASP A 208 -2.13 6.12 -14.58
N MET A 209 -2.97 6.67 -13.71
CA MET A 209 -2.62 7.65 -12.68
C MET A 209 -3.08 7.14 -11.32
N SER A 210 -2.30 7.35 -10.26
CA SER A 210 -2.74 7.02 -8.91
C SER A 210 -2.49 8.15 -7.92
N ILE A 211 -3.50 8.43 -7.11
CA ILE A 211 -3.47 9.38 -6.01
C ILE A 211 -3.80 8.59 -4.74
N ILE A 212 -2.84 8.48 -3.84
CA ILE A 212 -2.98 7.66 -2.63
C ILE A 212 -2.86 8.49 -1.37
N SER A 213 -3.60 8.10 -0.35
CA SER A 213 -3.30 8.49 1.03
C SER A 213 -1.96 7.88 1.45
N ASN A 214 -1.26 8.50 2.40
CA ASN A 214 -0.04 7.92 2.99
C ASN A 214 -0.37 6.68 3.85
N SER A 215 -0.75 5.57 3.24
CA SER A 215 -1.10 4.31 3.87
C SER A 215 -0.24 3.18 3.34
N GLY A 216 -0.06 2.11 4.13
CA GLY A 216 0.60 0.89 3.65
C GLY A 216 -0.14 0.29 2.45
N PHE A 217 -1.46 0.24 2.52
CA PHE A 217 -2.32 -0.35 1.49
C PHE A 217 -2.14 0.31 0.12
N GLY A 218 -2.34 1.64 0.03
CA GLY A 218 -2.20 2.35 -1.24
C GLY A 218 -0.79 2.32 -1.79
N PHE A 219 0.19 2.38 -0.90
CA PHE A 219 1.61 2.34 -1.26
C PHE A 219 2.02 0.99 -1.86
N TRP A 220 1.77 -0.11 -1.14
CA TRP A 220 2.16 -1.43 -1.60
C TRP A 220 1.34 -1.88 -2.81
N GLY A 221 0.07 -1.48 -2.91
CA GLY A 221 -0.76 -1.76 -4.08
C GLY A 221 -0.16 -1.10 -5.34
N ASN A 222 0.23 0.17 -5.24
CA ASN A 222 0.82 0.90 -6.36
C ASN A 222 2.25 0.46 -6.72
N LEU A 223 3.04 0.02 -5.74
CA LEU A 223 4.39 -0.47 -6.01
C LEU A 223 4.39 -1.65 -6.98
N ARG A 224 3.29 -2.40 -7.09
CA ARG A 224 3.17 -3.51 -8.04
C ARG A 224 3.08 -3.11 -9.51
N ARG A 225 2.77 -1.85 -9.81
CA ARG A 225 2.74 -1.35 -11.19
C ARG A 225 4.13 -1.53 -11.81
N PHE A 226 4.19 -1.78 -13.11
CA PHE A 226 5.47 -1.97 -13.83
C PHE A 226 6.38 -0.72 -13.73
N LYS A 227 5.77 0.47 -13.75
CA LYS A 227 6.43 1.76 -13.49
C LYS A 227 5.73 2.43 -12.30
N PRO A 228 6.09 2.07 -11.06
CA PRO A 228 5.29 2.40 -9.89
C PRO A 228 5.21 3.88 -9.57
N PHE A 229 6.16 4.69 -10.03
CA PHE A 229 6.21 6.13 -9.81
C PHE A 229 5.68 6.95 -11.00
N GLU A 230 5.35 6.32 -12.13
CA GLU A 230 4.75 7.03 -13.26
C GLU A 230 3.34 7.49 -12.86
N GLN A 231 3.13 8.81 -12.87
CA GLN A 231 1.86 9.44 -12.47
C GLN A 231 1.37 9.01 -11.06
N LEU A 232 2.31 8.80 -10.12
CA LEU A 232 1.98 8.54 -8.72
C LEU A 232 1.99 9.83 -7.90
N PHE A 233 0.92 10.04 -7.15
CA PHE A 233 0.72 11.18 -6.28
C PHE A 233 0.34 10.71 -4.88
N VAL A 234 0.81 11.42 -3.85
CA VAL A 234 0.52 11.13 -2.45
C VAL A 234 -0.11 12.34 -1.80
N PHE A 235 -1.25 12.12 -1.14
CA PHE A 235 -1.85 13.11 -0.27
C PHE A 235 -1.10 13.17 1.07
N CYS A 236 -0.85 14.40 1.51
CA CYS A 236 -0.16 14.72 2.73
C CYS A 236 -0.60 16.11 3.24
N ALA A 237 -1.12 16.17 4.46
CA ALA A 237 -1.45 17.41 5.18
C ALA A 237 -2.18 18.47 4.31
N GLY A 238 -3.22 18.03 3.59
CA GLY A 238 -4.04 18.92 2.74
C GLY A 238 -3.45 19.21 1.36
N ARG A 239 -2.31 18.61 0.99
CA ARG A 239 -1.62 18.81 -0.29
C ARG A 239 -1.35 17.49 -0.98
N ILE A 240 -1.17 17.55 -2.30
CA ILE A 240 -0.88 16.39 -3.15
C ILE A 240 0.51 16.58 -3.77
N TYR A 241 1.36 15.58 -3.59
CA TYR A 241 2.75 15.61 -4.04
C TYR A 241 2.99 14.51 -5.07
N LYS A 242 3.68 14.84 -6.16
CA LYS A 242 4.15 13.85 -7.12
C LYS A 242 5.32 13.08 -6.53
N ILE A 243 5.26 11.75 -6.60
CA ILE A 243 6.33 10.86 -6.14
C ILE A 243 7.09 10.36 -7.36
N GLU A 244 8.41 10.57 -7.33
CA GLU A 244 9.27 10.25 -8.47
C GLU A 244 10.16 9.04 -8.20
N SER A 245 10.27 8.62 -6.94
CA SER A 245 11.09 7.47 -6.56
C SER A 245 10.71 6.94 -5.18
N MET A 246 11.17 5.71 -4.92
CA MET A 246 11.09 5.06 -3.62
C MET A 246 11.76 5.90 -2.52
N TRP A 247 12.89 6.54 -2.85
CA TRP A 247 13.62 7.40 -1.90
C TRP A 247 12.84 8.66 -1.53
N HIS A 248 12.23 9.33 -2.52
CA HIS A 248 11.37 10.50 -2.28
C HIS A 248 10.28 10.13 -1.27
N LEU A 249 9.66 8.96 -1.47
CA LEU A 249 8.62 8.49 -0.56
C LEU A 249 9.14 8.14 0.85
N TYR A 250 10.26 7.40 0.97
CA TYR A 250 10.84 7.11 2.27
C TYR A 250 11.17 8.39 3.02
N LYS A 251 11.77 9.38 2.35
CA LYS A 251 12.08 10.70 2.95
C LYS A 251 10.82 11.40 3.45
N MET A 252 9.75 11.42 2.66
CA MET A 252 8.46 11.96 3.12
C MET A 252 7.95 11.23 4.36
N ARG A 253 8.03 9.89 4.40
CA ARG A 253 7.62 9.09 5.57
C ARG A 253 8.49 9.30 6.80
N GLU A 254 9.79 9.54 6.64
CA GLU A 254 10.69 9.80 7.77
C GLU A 254 10.42 11.16 8.40
N GLN A 255 10.12 12.17 7.58
CA GLN A 255 9.68 13.49 8.04
C GLN A 255 8.36 13.43 8.83
N ASN A 256 7.60 12.33 8.70
CA ASN A 256 6.32 12.10 9.37
C ASN A 256 6.42 11.33 10.67
N LYS A 257 7.61 10.90 11.10
CA LYS A 257 7.76 10.18 12.37
C LYS A 257 7.29 11.01 13.58
N HIS A 258 7.07 12.31 13.41
CA HIS A 258 6.47 13.23 14.39
C HIS A 258 4.97 13.50 14.20
N GLY A 259 4.29 12.82 13.26
CA GLY A 259 2.82 12.75 13.18
C GLY A 259 2.10 13.98 12.61
N GLU A 260 2.81 15.03 12.19
CA GLU A 260 2.17 16.32 11.87
C GLU A 260 2.36 16.83 10.43
N LEU A 261 3.26 16.25 9.63
CA LEU A 261 3.64 16.87 8.35
C LEU A 261 3.18 16.12 7.09
N CYS A 262 3.10 14.79 7.13
CA CYS A 262 2.39 13.86 6.25
C CYS A 262 2.19 12.54 7.05
#